data_AF-A0AAF0Y457-F1
#
_entry.id   AF-A0AAF0Y457-F1
#
_cell.length_a   1.000
_cell.length_b   1.000
_cell.length_c   1.000
_cell.angle_alpha   90.00
_cell.angle_beta   90.00
_cell.angle_gamma   90.00
#
_symmetry.space_group_name_H-M   'P 1'
#
loop_
_entity.id
_entity.type
_entity.pdbx_description
1 polymer ?
#
loop_
_entity_poly.entity_id
_entity_poly.type
_entity_poly.pdbx_seq_one_letter_code
_entity_poly.pdbx_strand_id
1 'polypeptide(L)'
;MLSTSTLTHLAVAAAVVYRFLGVWDLLAPGSAARVFLGLRSPSPKDTDDDAQSDAIPTLVPMLGARDVTVGAAILWLAHEAETHALGVVVLSASALNFVDAWAVARRRGAVLGAAPALFSLAFVGLGYGLLVGRG
;
A
#
# COMPACT_ATOMS: atom_id res chain seq x y z
N MET A 1 -9.33 8.69 23.59
CA MET A 1 -8.67 9.00 22.30
C MET A 1 -7.18 8.74 22.47
N LEU A 2 -6.49 8.18 21.46
CA LEU A 2 -5.03 8.00 21.52
C LEU A 2 -4.34 9.36 21.48
N SER A 3 -3.14 9.46 22.08
CA SER A 3 -2.36 10.70 22.00
C SER A 3 -1.80 10.93 20.59
N THR A 4 -1.62 12.18 20.20
CA THR A 4 -1.02 12.57 18.91
C THR A 4 0.37 11.98 18.72
N SER A 5 1.15 11.86 19.80
CA SER A 5 2.45 11.17 19.78
C SER A 5 2.28 9.69 19.42
N THR A 6 1.35 8.97 20.06
CA THR A 6 1.07 7.57 19.76
C THR A 6 0.64 7.38 18.30
N LEU A 7 -0.25 8.24 17.79
CA LEU A 7 -0.68 8.21 16.39
C LEU A 7 0.49 8.47 15.43
N THR A 8 1.40 9.37 15.77
CA THR A 8 2.59 9.64 14.95
C THR A 8 3.52 8.43 14.90
N HIS A 9 3.75 7.73 16.02
CA HIS A 9 4.55 6.50 16.03
C HIS A 9 3.89 5.38 15.21
N LEU A 10 2.57 5.25 15.27
CA LEU A 10 1.83 4.31 14.43
C LEU A 10 1.97 4.65 12.94
N ALA A 11 1.94 5.94 12.57
CA ALA A 11 2.19 6.38 11.20
C ALA A 11 3.62 6.06 10.74
N VAL A 12 4.62 6.26 11.59
CA VAL A 12 6.01 5.87 11.30
C VAL A 12 6.14 4.36 11.09
N ALA A 13 5.52 3.54 11.95
CA ALA A 13 5.52 2.09 11.79
C ALA A 13 4.85 1.67 10.46
N ALA A 14 3.72 2.30 10.13
CA ALA A 14 3.05 2.16 8.84
C ALA A 14 3.97 2.51 7.66
N ALA A 15 4.75 3.60 7.76
CA ALA A 15 5.68 4.00 6.72
C ALA A 15 6.78 2.96 6.47
N VAL A 16 7.28 2.30 7.53
CA VAL A 16 8.26 1.22 7.41
C VAL A 16 7.66 0.05 6.64
N VAL A 17 6.41 -0.32 6.92
CA VAL A 17 5.71 -1.38 6.19
C VAL A 17 5.56 -1.02 4.71
N TYR A 18 5.11 0.20 4.40
CA TYR A 18 5.01 0.68 3.01
C TYR A 18 6.35 0.61 2.28
N ARG A 19 7.44 1.08 2.89
CA ARG A 19 8.76 1.02 2.25
C ARG A 19 9.24 -0.40 2.05
N PHE A 20 9.01 -1.29 3.02
CA PHE A 20 9.40 -2.69 2.89
C PHE A 20 8.66 -3.37 1.73
N LEU A 21 7.33 -3.21 1.66
CA LEU A 21 6.51 -3.72 0.56
C LEU A 21 6.95 -3.11 -0.77
N GLY A 22 7.14 -1.80 -0.82
CA GLY A 22 7.51 -1.14 -2.06
C GLY A 22 8.89 -1.51 -2.57
N VAL A 23 9.89 -1.66 -1.68
CA VAL A 23 11.22 -2.17 -2.05
C VAL A 23 11.14 -3.61 -2.54
N TRP A 24 10.31 -4.45 -1.91
CA TRP A 24 10.08 -5.81 -2.40
C TRP A 24 9.52 -5.79 -3.83
N ASP A 25 8.48 -5.00 -4.08
CA ASP A 25 7.82 -4.92 -5.39
C ASP A 25 8.77 -4.41 -6.49
N LEU A 26 9.70 -3.51 -6.15
CA LEU A 26 10.75 -3.02 -7.05
C LEU A 26 11.81 -4.08 -7.36
N LEU A 27 12.28 -4.81 -6.33
CA LEU A 27 13.39 -5.75 -6.47
C LEU A 27 12.96 -7.14 -6.96
N ALA A 28 11.73 -7.55 -6.66
CA ALA A 28 11.21 -8.88 -6.95
C ALA A 28 9.76 -8.85 -7.47
N PRO A 29 9.48 -8.13 -8.58
CA PRO A 29 8.12 -7.89 -9.06
C PRO A 29 7.36 -9.20 -9.39
N GLY A 30 8.04 -10.21 -9.95
CA GLY A 30 7.41 -11.51 -10.20
C GLY A 30 7.04 -12.28 -8.93
N SER A 31 7.79 -12.10 -7.83
CA SER A 31 7.42 -12.69 -6.53
C SER A 31 6.23 -11.95 -5.93
N ALA A 32 6.26 -10.62 -5.94
CA ALA A 32 5.17 -9.78 -5.46
C ALA A 32 3.86 -10.04 -6.24
N ALA A 33 3.92 -10.09 -7.57
CA ALA A 33 2.78 -10.39 -8.43
C ALA A 33 2.12 -11.73 -8.09
N ARG A 34 2.92 -12.77 -7.81
CA ARG A 34 2.42 -14.08 -7.39
C ARG A 34 1.74 -14.02 -6.02
N VAL A 35 2.39 -13.38 -5.05
CA VAL A 35 1.91 -13.34 -3.67
C VAL A 35 0.66 -12.47 -3.53
N PHE A 36 0.65 -11.26 -4.10
CA PHE A 36 -0.44 -10.30 -3.95
C PHE A 36 -1.49 -10.44 -5.04
N LEU A 37 -1.08 -10.40 -6.31
CA LEU A 37 -2.01 -10.37 -7.44
C LEU A 37 -2.43 -11.77 -7.92
N GLY A 38 -1.77 -12.83 -7.44
CA GLY A 38 -2.06 -14.21 -7.84
C GLY A 38 -1.65 -14.52 -9.29
N LEU A 39 -0.84 -13.65 -9.90
CA LEU A 39 -0.42 -13.79 -11.29
C LEU A 39 0.63 -14.90 -11.38
N ARG A 40 0.42 -15.86 -12.27
CA ARG A 40 1.44 -16.87 -12.59
C ARG A 40 2.40 -16.29 -13.63
N SER A 41 3.68 -16.65 -13.54
CA SER A 41 4.60 -16.41 -14.65
C SER A 41 4.12 -17.20 -15.86
N PRO A 42 4.19 -16.65 -17.08
CA PRO A 42 3.67 -17.31 -18.28
C PRO A 42 4.35 -18.65 -18.47
N SER A 43 3.57 -19.68 -18.76
CA SER A 43 4.10 -20.92 -19.32
C SER A 43 4.34 -20.67 -20.82
N PRO A 44 5.44 -21.17 -21.43
CA PRO A 44 5.73 -20.94 -22.87
C PRO A 44 4.69 -21.47 -23.87
N LYS A 45 3.53 -21.95 -23.42
CA LYS A 45 2.48 -22.59 -24.22
C LYS A 45 1.15 -21.84 -24.25
N ASP A 46 1.01 -20.73 -23.52
CA ASP A 46 -0.28 -20.02 -23.41
C ASP A 46 -0.22 -18.69 -24.19
N THR A 47 -0.70 -18.69 -25.43
CA THR A 47 -0.73 -17.52 -26.33
C THR A 47 -1.69 -16.40 -25.89
N ASP A 48 -2.52 -16.62 -24.86
CA ASP A 48 -3.37 -15.59 -24.24
C ASP A 48 -2.73 -14.95 -22.99
N ASP A 49 -1.60 -15.48 -22.50
CA ASP A 49 -0.89 -14.99 -21.30
C ASP A 49 0.10 -13.84 -21.59
N ASP A 50 0.36 -13.53 -22.86
CA ASP A 50 1.37 -12.54 -23.26
C ASP A 50 1.05 -11.12 -22.76
N ALA A 51 -0.22 -10.72 -22.76
CA ALA A 51 -0.63 -9.40 -22.24
C ALA A 51 -0.48 -9.30 -20.71
N GLN A 52 -0.57 -10.42 -19.99
CA GLN A 52 -0.41 -10.47 -18.53
C GLN A 52 1.08 -10.56 -18.15
N SER A 53 1.88 -11.25 -18.97
CA SER A 53 3.34 -11.29 -18.90
C SER A 53 3.97 -9.89 -18.92
N ASP A 54 3.55 -9.06 -19.88
CA ASP A 54 4.15 -7.74 -20.13
C ASP A 54 3.71 -6.68 -19.11
N ALA A 55 2.56 -6.87 -18.46
CA ALA A 55 2.04 -5.93 -17.48
C ALA A 55 2.77 -6.01 -16.12
N ILE A 56 3.23 -7.20 -15.71
CA ILE A 56 3.92 -7.41 -14.42
C ILE A 56 5.21 -6.59 -14.27
N PRO A 57 6.17 -6.60 -15.22
CA PRO A 57 7.42 -5.85 -15.08
C PRO A 57 7.21 -4.34 -15.11
N THR A 58 6.05 -3.86 -15.54
CA THR A 58 5.73 -2.42 -15.58
C THR A 58 4.91 -2.00 -14.36
N LEU A 59 3.79 -2.67 -14.11
CA LEU A 59 2.82 -2.24 -13.10
C LEU A 59 3.27 -2.52 -11.66
N VAL A 60 3.96 -3.64 -11.41
CA VAL A 60 4.38 -4.01 -10.05
C VAL A 60 5.50 -3.09 -9.54
N PRO A 61 6.54 -2.76 -10.33
CA PRO A 61 7.51 -1.75 -9.90
C PRO A 61 6.89 -0.36 -9.72
N MET A 62 5.88 0.02 -10.50
CA MET A 62 5.14 1.28 -10.27
C MET A 62 4.41 1.28 -8.93
N LEU A 63 3.78 0.16 -8.56
CA LEU A 63 3.17 -0.05 -7.24
C LEU A 63 4.23 0.09 -6.14
N GLY A 64 5.40 -0.52 -6.35
CA GLY A 64 6.50 -0.45 -5.40
C GLY A 64 7.06 0.96 -5.22
N ALA A 65 7.26 1.68 -6.32
CA ALA A 65 7.70 3.08 -6.29
C ALA A 65 6.70 3.98 -5.56
N ARG A 66 5.39 3.76 -5.78
CA ARG A 66 4.31 4.45 -5.06
C ARG A 66 4.42 4.20 -3.55
N ASP A 67 4.56 2.96 -3.13
CA ASP A 67 4.61 2.60 -1.70
C ASP A 67 5.87 3.14 -1.01
N VAL A 68 7.02 3.10 -1.69
CA VAL A 68 8.25 3.75 -1.20
C VAL A 68 8.07 5.27 -1.05
N THR A 69 7.40 5.91 -2.02
CA THR A 69 7.17 7.36 -2.00
C THR A 69 6.21 7.76 -0.89
N VAL A 70 5.12 7.01 -0.70
CA VAL A 70 4.17 7.20 0.41
C VAL A 70 4.89 7.05 1.75
N GLY A 71 5.65 5.97 1.93
CA GLY A 71 6.41 5.76 3.16
C GLY A 71 7.45 6.87 3.42
N ALA A 72 8.13 7.37 2.39
CA ALA A 72 9.04 8.49 2.52
C ALA A 72 8.32 9.79 2.93
N ALA A 73 7.16 10.09 2.32
CA ALA A 73 6.35 11.25 2.67
C ALA A 73 5.85 11.20 4.12
N ILE A 74 5.40 10.03 4.59
CA ILE A 74 4.96 9.83 5.98
C ILE A 74 6.12 10.06 6.96
N LEU A 75 7.30 9.49 6.68
CA LEU A 75 8.49 9.70 7.53
C LEU A 75 8.93 11.16 7.57
N TRP A 76 8.92 11.84 6.42
CA TRP A 76 9.27 13.25 6.32
C TRP A 76 8.30 14.12 7.13
N LEU A 77 6.99 13.96 6.92
CA LEU A 77 5.98 14.76 7.62
C LEU A 77 5.94 14.47 9.14
N ALA A 78 6.22 13.23 9.54
CA ALA A 78 6.39 12.90 10.95
C ALA A 78 7.63 13.57 11.55
N HIS A 79 8.73 13.68 10.80
CA HIS A 79 9.94 14.38 11.22
C HIS A 79 9.69 15.89 11.40
N GLU A 80 8.98 16.53 10.46
CA GLU A 80 8.59 17.94 10.52
C GLU A 80 7.47 18.22 11.54
N ALA A 81 6.96 17.18 12.24
CA ALA A 81 5.82 17.27 13.16
C ALA A 81 4.54 17.86 12.53
N GLU A 82 4.39 17.75 11.20
CA GLU A 82 3.25 18.25 10.44
C GLU A 82 2.07 17.25 10.46
N THR A 83 1.48 17.10 11.64
CA THR A 83 0.47 16.06 11.94
C THR A 83 -0.76 16.11 11.04
N HIS A 84 -1.18 17.31 10.61
CA HIS A 84 -2.31 17.45 9.71
C HIS A 84 -1.98 16.93 8.30
N ALA A 85 -0.85 17.37 7.73
CA ALA A 85 -0.39 16.89 6.43
C ALA A 85 -0.12 15.37 6.46
N LEU A 86 0.45 14.87 7.56
CA LEU A 86 0.64 13.44 7.80
C LEU A 86 -0.70 12.68 7.75
N GLY A 87 -1.74 13.20 8.41
CA GLY A 87 -3.09 12.66 8.36
C GLY A 87 -3.66 12.62 6.94
N VAL A 88 -3.50 13.69 6.17
CA VAL A 88 -3.94 13.74 4.75
C VAL A 88 -3.24 12.66 3.92
N VAL A 89 -1.91 12.54 4.03
CA VAL A 89 -1.14 11.53 3.27
C VAL A 89 -1.57 10.11 3.64
N VAL A 90 -1.76 9.81 4.93
CA VAL A 90 -2.22 8.49 5.38
C VAL A 90 -3.62 8.16 4.84
N LEU A 91 -4.53 9.14 4.80
CA LEU A 91 -5.86 8.95 4.20
C LEU A 91 -5.79 8.74 2.69
N SER A 92 -4.99 9.51 1.98
CA SER A 92 -4.78 9.31 0.53
C SER A 92 -4.20 7.93 0.23
N ALA A 93 -3.21 7.49 1.02
CA ALA A 93 -2.64 6.15 0.90
C ALA A 93 -3.66 5.05 1.18
N SER A 94 -4.55 5.27 2.16
CA SER A 94 -5.66 4.33 2.46
C SER A 94 -6.61 4.17 1.26
N ALA A 95 -6.93 5.27 0.56
CA ALA A 95 -7.77 5.21 -0.63
C ALA A 95 -7.12 4.39 -1.76
N LEU A 96 -5.80 4.52 -1.95
CA LEU A 96 -5.05 3.72 -2.91
C LEU A 96 -5.06 2.23 -2.54
N ASN A 97 -4.85 1.90 -1.26
CA ASN A 97 -4.93 0.52 -0.80
C ASN A 97 -6.33 -0.09 -1.00
N PHE A 98 -7.41 0.69 -0.91
CA PHE A 98 -8.76 0.20 -1.25
C PHE A 98 -8.89 -0.16 -2.73
N VAL A 99 -8.28 0.63 -3.62
CA VAL A 99 -8.24 0.33 -5.06
C VAL A 99 -7.48 -0.98 -5.29
N ASP A 100 -6.35 -1.18 -4.61
CA ASP A 100 -5.58 -2.42 -4.70
C ASP A 100 -6.36 -3.61 -4.15
N ALA A 101 -7.00 -3.45 -2.99
CA ALA A 101 -7.83 -4.48 -2.38
C ALA A 101 -8.99 -4.89 -3.29
N TRP A 102 -9.62 -3.92 -3.95
CA TRP A 102 -10.66 -4.17 -4.95
C TRP A 102 -10.11 -4.91 -6.17
N ALA A 103 -8.95 -4.51 -6.68
CA ALA A 103 -8.29 -5.20 -7.80
C ALA A 103 -7.93 -6.65 -7.43
N VAL A 104 -7.42 -6.88 -6.22
CA VAL A 104 -7.15 -8.24 -5.69
C VAL A 104 -8.46 -9.02 -5.53
N ALA A 105 -9.51 -8.42 -4.96
CA ALA A 105 -10.80 -9.08 -4.81
C ALA A 105 -11.40 -9.52 -6.15
N ARG A 106 -11.28 -8.67 -7.18
CA ARG A 106 -11.72 -8.98 -8.55
C ARG A 106 -10.95 -10.14 -9.17
N ARG A 107 -9.66 -10.28 -8.85
CA ARG A 107 -8.80 -11.32 -9.45
C ARG A 107 -8.74 -12.62 -8.66
N ARG A 108 -8.80 -12.57 -7.33
CA ARG A 108 -8.57 -13.71 -6.44
C ARG A 108 -9.74 -14.04 -5.52
N GLY A 109 -10.84 -13.29 -5.64
CA GLY A 109 -12.03 -13.45 -4.81
C GLY A 109 -12.02 -12.58 -3.55
N ALA A 110 -13.22 -12.35 -3.01
CA ALA A 110 -13.46 -11.40 -1.93
C ALA A 110 -12.67 -11.68 -0.64
N VAL A 111 -12.44 -12.96 -0.31
CA VAL A 111 -11.70 -13.36 0.90
C VAL A 111 -10.25 -12.87 0.87
N LEU A 112 -9.59 -12.99 -0.28
CA LEU A 112 -8.19 -12.56 -0.43
C LEU A 112 -8.07 -11.03 -0.58
N GLY A 113 -9.10 -10.36 -1.08
CA GLY A 113 -9.18 -8.90 -1.06
C GLY A 113 -9.51 -8.29 0.31
N ALA A 114 -10.03 -9.09 1.26
CA ALA A 114 -10.42 -8.60 2.58
C ALA A 114 -9.22 -8.16 3.43
N ALA A 115 -8.09 -8.87 3.35
CA ALA A 115 -6.89 -8.53 4.12
C ALA A 115 -6.36 -7.10 3.83
N PRO A 116 -6.09 -6.70 2.58
CA PRO A 116 -5.68 -5.33 2.27
C PRO A 116 -6.78 -4.30 2.57
N ALA A 117 -8.07 -4.66 2.44
CA ALA A 117 -9.17 -3.76 2.82
C ALA A 117 -9.22 -3.50 4.34
N LEU A 118 -9.04 -4.52 5.18
CA LEU A 118 -8.98 -4.39 6.64
C LEU A 118 -7.75 -3.57 7.07
N PHE A 119 -6.62 -3.81 6.42
CA PHE A 119 -5.42 -2.99 6.63
C PHE A 119 -5.70 -1.52 6.29
N SER A 120 -6.39 -1.24 5.17
CA SER A 120 -6.79 0.12 4.78
C SER A 120 -7.69 0.79 5.80
N LEU A 121 -8.65 0.07 6.39
CA LEU A 121 -9.54 0.61 7.42
C LEU A 121 -8.78 1.06 8.69
N ALA A 122 -7.76 0.31 9.10
CA ALA A 122 -6.91 0.72 10.22
C ALA A 122 -6.19 2.05 9.92
N PHE A 123 -5.75 2.24 8.67
CA PHE A 123 -5.07 3.47 8.23
C PHE A 123 -6.05 4.64 8.09
N VAL A 124 -7.31 4.40 7.71
CA VAL A 124 -8.36 5.44 7.75
C VAL A 124 -8.54 5.96 9.18
N GLY A 125 -8.64 5.05 10.16
CA GLY A 125 -8.75 5.44 11.56
C GLY A 125 -7.55 6.23 12.05
N LEU A 126 -6.34 5.81 11.66
CA LEU A 126 -5.08 6.50 11.97
C LEU A 126 -5.05 7.91 11.35
N GLY A 127 -5.32 8.04 10.06
CA GLY A 127 -5.30 9.31 9.33
C GLY A 127 -6.36 10.28 9.85
N TYR A 128 -7.57 9.80 10.12
CA TYR A 128 -8.62 10.61 10.74
C TYR A 128 -8.23 11.07 12.15
N GLY A 129 -7.64 10.18 12.96
CA GLY A 129 -7.13 10.53 14.29
C GLY A 129 -6.07 11.62 14.25
N LEU A 130 -5.18 11.60 13.26
CA LEU A 130 -4.16 12.62 13.04
C LEU A 130 -4.75 13.98 12.61
N LEU A 131 -5.84 13.99 11.83
CA LEU A 131 -6.52 15.22 11.45
C LEU A 131 -7.27 15.88 12.60
N VAL A 132 -7.96 15.08 13.42
CA VAL A 132 -8.86 15.59 14.47
C VAL A 132 -8.15 15.76 15.81
N GLY A 133 -7.03 15.09 16.04
CA GLY A 133 -6.23 15.15 17.28
C GLY A 133 -5.50 16.48 17.55
N ARG A 134 -5.94 17.60 16.94
CA ARG A 134 -5.47 18.97 17.25
C ARG A 134 -6.32 19.68 18.31
N GLY A 135 -7.22 18.97 18.99
CA GLY A 135 -8.01 19.47 20.12
C GLY A 135 -7.28 19.34 21.45
#